data_AF-A0A3S8Y1M3-F1
#
_entry.id   AF-A0A3S8Y1M3-F1
#
_cell.length_a   1.000
_cell.length_b   1.000
_cell.length_c   1.000
_cell.angle_alpha   90.00
_cell.angle_beta   90.00
_cell.angle_gamma   90.00
#
_symmetry.space_group_name_H-M   'P 1'
#
loop_
_entity.id
_entity.type
_entity.pdbx_description
1 polymer ?
#
loop_
_entity_poly.entity_id
_entity_poly.type
_entity_poly.pdbx_seq_one_letter_code
_entity_poly.pdbx_strand_id
1 'polypeptide(L)'
;MNRSETSHGSTGGGYFRGDSMSQAELSSIPSDCILPWERNTGWLAEGFVIYKWYVDAQGDGSWLICDRTDQWYMNSEPASTMRITSTAPAGGACGSGYYGLGNYAGMKDGNAWYGWDVMMWSGSHLLPDTSFAAPPAPTEAPPGVNDDNVAPAGSMPDTMPVSDSNGKPAVDASGNPIETQVLPEAPTGAKSLATANAPRHFTTAPNGATIEEVEVVLDGLVR
;
A
#
# COMPACT_ATOMS: atom_id res chain seq x y z
N MET A 1 11.29 -8.84 1.99
CA MET A 1 9.88 -9.30 2.01
C MET A 1 8.97 -8.08 2.08
N ASN A 2 7.79 -8.17 1.49
CA ASN A 2 6.79 -7.11 1.46
C ASN A 2 5.54 -7.60 2.22
N ARG A 3 4.87 -6.75 2.99
CA ARG A 3 3.58 -7.05 3.66
C ARG A 3 2.55 -5.99 3.31
N SER A 4 1.31 -6.41 3.06
CA SER A 4 0.17 -5.51 2.90
C SER A 4 -0.92 -5.88 3.91
N GLU A 5 -1.48 -4.89 4.59
CA GLU A 5 -2.46 -5.06 5.65
C GLU A 5 -3.50 -3.94 5.64
N THR A 6 -4.76 -4.31 5.81
CA THR A 6 -5.83 -3.39 6.17
C THR A 6 -6.45 -3.91 7.46
N SER A 7 -6.61 -3.04 8.45
CA SER A 7 -7.30 -3.32 9.70
C SER A 7 -8.57 -2.50 9.81
N HIS A 8 -9.62 -3.11 10.34
CA HIS A 8 -10.92 -2.46 10.51
C HIS A 8 -10.98 -1.55 11.74
N GLY A 9 -10.04 -1.72 12.68
CA GLY A 9 -10.01 -1.03 13.97
C GLY A 9 -11.27 -1.24 14.82
N SER A 10 -11.29 -0.69 16.04
CA SER A 10 -12.50 -0.60 16.86
C SER A 10 -12.77 0.86 17.20
N THR A 11 -14.04 1.29 17.19
CA THR A 11 -14.60 2.61 17.61
C THR A 11 -13.91 3.93 17.23
N GLY A 12 -12.70 3.93 16.67
CA GLY A 12 -11.87 5.11 16.35
C GLY A 12 -11.28 5.09 14.94
N GLY A 13 -11.69 4.12 14.10
CA GLY A 13 -11.16 3.94 12.75
C GLY A 13 -10.14 2.79 12.66
N GLY A 14 -9.95 2.31 11.44
CA GLY A 14 -9.01 1.26 11.09
C GLY A 14 -7.63 1.81 10.69
N TYR A 15 -6.83 1.00 10.03
CA TYR A 15 -5.59 1.48 9.40
C TYR A 15 -5.28 0.72 8.11
N PHE A 16 -4.54 1.39 7.24
CA PHE A 16 -3.83 0.79 6.11
C PHE A 16 -2.35 0.76 6.45
N ARG A 17 -1.72 -0.40 6.30
CA ARG A 17 -0.31 -0.57 6.62
C ARG A 17 0.34 -1.48 5.62
N GLY A 18 1.58 -1.17 5.34
CA GLY A 18 2.47 -2.03 4.60
C GLY A 18 3.89 -1.90 5.11
N ASP A 19 4.67 -2.95 4.86
CA ASP A 19 6.08 -2.99 5.25
C ASP A 19 6.99 -3.36 4.07
N SER A 20 8.09 -2.62 3.89
CA SER A 20 9.26 -3.00 3.11
C SER A 20 10.36 -3.53 4.03
N MET A 21 10.66 -4.83 3.96
CA MET A 21 11.60 -5.51 4.87
C MET A 21 12.83 -6.04 4.14
N SER A 22 14.04 -5.74 4.64
CA SER A 22 15.30 -6.37 4.22
C SER A 22 15.64 -7.65 4.97
N GLN A 23 14.83 -8.04 5.95
CA GLN A 23 15.05 -9.28 6.70
C GLN A 23 14.80 -10.50 5.82
N ALA A 24 15.69 -11.49 5.90
CA ALA A 24 15.40 -12.83 5.42
C ALA A 24 14.63 -13.60 6.50
N GLU A 25 13.72 -14.49 6.11
CA GLU A 25 13.12 -15.43 7.06
C GLU A 25 14.26 -16.31 7.61
N LEU A 26 14.55 -16.14 8.90
CA LEU A 26 15.62 -16.82 9.64
C LEU A 26 15.51 -18.36 9.64
N SER A 27 14.41 -18.91 9.12
CA SER A 27 14.18 -20.35 9.00
C SER A 27 15.06 -21.03 7.93
N SER A 28 15.72 -20.28 7.05
CA SER A 28 16.32 -20.85 5.82
C SER A 28 17.78 -20.52 5.52
N ILE A 29 18.48 -19.70 6.33
CA ILE A 29 19.87 -19.32 6.06
C ILE A 29 20.82 -19.89 7.12
N PRO A 30 21.89 -20.64 6.73
CA PRO A 30 22.96 -21.02 7.65
C PRO A 30 23.59 -19.76 8.27
N SER A 31 23.91 -19.84 9.56
CA SER A 31 24.30 -18.77 10.49
C SER A 31 25.47 -17.84 10.10
N ASP A 32 26.06 -17.98 8.91
CA ASP A 32 27.41 -17.48 8.62
C ASP A 32 27.47 -16.45 7.46
N CYS A 33 26.33 -16.02 6.92
CA CYS A 33 26.26 -14.89 5.99
C CYS A 33 25.64 -13.68 6.70
N ILE A 34 26.46 -12.85 7.35
CA ILE A 34 26.03 -11.54 7.86
C ILE A 34 25.87 -10.59 6.66
N LEU A 35 24.74 -10.69 5.96
CA LEU A 35 24.27 -9.57 5.17
C LEU A 35 23.88 -8.46 6.15
N PRO A 36 24.19 -7.18 5.88
CA PRO A 36 23.73 -6.10 6.75
C PRO A 36 22.21 -6.12 6.82
N TRP A 37 21.69 -6.43 8.02
CA TRP A 37 20.26 -6.50 8.35
C TRP A 37 19.55 -5.18 8.09
N GLU A 38 20.27 -4.09 8.34
CA GLU A 38 19.85 -2.73 8.07
C GLU A 38 20.40 -2.28 6.71
N ARG A 39 19.56 -1.62 5.95
CA ARG A 39 19.94 -0.96 4.71
C ARG A 39 20.26 0.49 5.00
N ASN A 40 21.24 1.05 4.29
CA ASN A 40 21.59 2.46 4.41
C ASN A 40 20.37 3.37 4.19
N THR A 41 20.42 4.60 4.69
CA THR A 41 19.44 5.64 4.37
C THR A 41 19.15 5.69 2.86
N GLY A 42 17.87 5.70 2.48
CA GLY A 42 17.43 5.78 1.09
C GLY A 42 17.48 4.47 0.30
N TRP A 43 17.63 3.31 0.95
CA TRP A 43 17.77 2.01 0.29
C TRP A 43 16.57 1.09 0.47
N LEU A 44 15.65 1.43 1.37
CA LEU A 44 14.30 0.86 1.41
C LEU A 44 13.34 1.92 0.89
N ALA A 45 12.43 1.50 0.03
CA ALA A 45 11.36 2.33 -0.51
C ALA A 45 10.02 1.62 -0.35
N GLU A 46 8.97 2.41 -0.13
CA GLU A 46 7.61 1.92 0.01
C GLU A 46 6.60 2.90 -0.59
N GLY A 47 5.51 2.36 -1.14
CA GLY A 47 4.39 3.11 -1.69
C GLY A 47 3.11 2.28 -1.69
N PHE A 48 1.97 2.92 -1.44
CA PHE A 48 0.67 2.27 -1.30
C PHE A 48 -0.34 2.74 -2.32
N VAL A 49 -1.27 1.84 -2.64
CA VAL A 49 -2.52 2.14 -3.32
C VAL A 49 -3.66 1.52 -2.51
N ILE A 50 -4.63 2.35 -2.15
CA ILE A 50 -5.87 1.92 -1.51
C ILE A 50 -6.92 1.77 -2.61
N TYR A 51 -7.46 0.57 -2.72
CA TYR A 51 -8.52 0.25 -3.67
C TYR A 51 -9.87 0.23 -2.97
N LYS A 52 -10.91 0.64 -3.69
CA LYS A 52 -12.32 0.61 -3.28
C LYS A 52 -13.10 -0.27 -4.25
N TRP A 53 -13.86 -1.23 -3.70
CA TRP A 53 -14.80 -2.01 -4.49
C TRP A 53 -16.05 -1.20 -4.78
N TYR A 54 -16.44 -1.19 -6.05
CA TYR A 54 -17.65 -0.59 -6.58
C TYR A 54 -18.47 -1.65 -7.30
N VAL A 55 -19.79 -1.59 -7.15
CA VAL A 55 -20.75 -2.42 -7.89
C VAL A 55 -21.69 -1.46 -8.61
N ASP A 56 -21.84 -1.62 -9.91
CA ASP A 56 -22.70 -0.76 -10.72
C ASP A 56 -24.19 -1.12 -10.62
N ALA A 57 -25.03 -0.43 -11.40
CA ALA A 57 -26.47 -0.65 -11.39
C ALA A 57 -26.89 -1.99 -12.00
N GLN A 58 -25.99 -2.64 -12.75
CA GLN A 58 -26.19 -3.94 -13.39
C GLN A 58 -25.74 -5.08 -12.48
N GLY A 59 -25.01 -4.77 -11.41
CA GLY A 59 -24.45 -5.74 -10.47
C GLY A 59 -23.01 -6.13 -10.81
N ASP A 60 -22.39 -5.48 -11.78
CA ASP A 60 -21.01 -5.76 -12.18
C ASP A 60 -20.04 -5.03 -11.25
N GLY A 61 -19.05 -5.79 -10.78
CA GLY A 61 -18.09 -5.34 -9.78
C GLY A 61 -16.77 -4.87 -10.37
N SER A 62 -16.17 -3.84 -9.78
CA SER A 62 -14.84 -3.37 -10.17
C SER A 62 -14.07 -2.72 -9.01
N TRP A 63 -12.75 -2.82 -9.08
CA TRP A 63 -11.85 -2.09 -8.17
C TRP A 63 -11.48 -0.73 -8.74
N LEU A 64 -11.63 0.31 -7.93
CA LEU A 64 -11.25 1.68 -8.21
C LEU A 64 -10.11 2.10 -7.27
N ILE A 65 -9.25 3.03 -7.69
CA ILE A 65 -8.28 3.65 -6.78
C ILE A 65 -9.00 4.68 -5.93
N CYS A 66 -9.00 4.51 -4.61
CA CYS A 66 -9.51 5.48 -3.67
C CYS A 66 -8.45 6.52 -3.31
N ASP A 67 -7.28 6.04 -2.89
CA ASP A 67 -6.15 6.89 -2.56
C ASP A 67 -4.83 6.17 -2.80
N ARG A 68 -3.72 6.91 -2.79
CA ARG A 68 -2.38 6.34 -2.89
C ARG A 68 -1.31 7.31 -2.43
N THR A 69 -0.13 6.78 -2.16
CA THR A 69 1.06 7.62 -2.03
C THR A 69 1.40 8.24 -3.39
N ASP A 70 1.61 9.55 -3.41
CA ASP A 70 2.00 10.31 -4.60
C ASP A 70 3.47 10.10 -4.99
N GLN A 71 4.29 9.69 -4.03
CA GLN A 71 5.72 9.44 -4.14
C GLN A 71 6.15 8.22 -3.31
N TRP A 72 7.37 7.76 -3.55
CA TRP A 72 8.00 6.74 -2.71
C TRP A 72 8.50 7.32 -1.39
N TYR A 73 8.13 6.69 -0.29
CA TYR A 73 8.74 6.96 1.00
C TYR A 73 9.97 6.09 1.17
N MET A 74 11.07 6.69 1.59
CA MET A 74 12.31 5.97 1.86
C MET A 74 12.70 6.05 3.33
N ASN A 75 13.47 5.06 3.78
CA ASN A 75 14.07 5.09 5.11
C ASN A 75 15.03 6.28 5.23
N SER A 76 14.91 7.02 6.33
CA SER A 76 15.75 8.19 6.64
C SER A 76 16.98 7.83 7.47
N GLU A 77 16.97 6.69 8.14
CA GLU A 77 18.10 6.14 8.89
C GLU A 77 18.39 4.69 8.46
N PRO A 78 19.56 4.12 8.80
CA PRO A 78 19.79 2.70 8.63
C PRO A 78 18.66 1.87 9.27
N ALA A 79 17.93 1.12 8.46
CA ALA A 79 16.73 0.41 8.90
C ALA A 79 16.61 -0.96 8.24
N SER A 80 16.07 -1.93 8.97
CA SER A 80 15.75 -3.26 8.45
C SER A 80 14.31 -3.39 7.94
N THR A 81 13.47 -2.42 8.30
CA THR A 81 12.09 -2.32 7.89
C THR A 81 11.73 -0.85 7.74
N MET A 82 11.21 -0.50 6.58
CA MET A 82 10.44 0.71 6.37
C MET A 82 8.97 0.32 6.42
N ARG A 83 8.15 1.15 7.06
CA ARG A 83 6.71 0.96 7.15
C ARG A 83 6.03 2.27 6.85
N ILE A 84 4.97 2.21 6.05
CA ILE A 84 3.99 3.29 5.94
C ILE A 84 2.72 2.85 6.65
N THR A 85 2.11 3.76 7.41
CA THR A 85 0.79 3.56 8.01
C THR A 85 -0.09 4.77 7.73
N SER A 86 -1.35 4.54 7.41
CA SER A 86 -2.39 5.57 7.31
C SER A 86 -3.56 5.19 8.18
N THR A 87 -4.06 6.13 8.99
CA THR A 87 -5.34 5.95 9.69
C THR A 87 -6.46 5.88 8.66
N ALA A 88 -7.33 4.87 8.77
CA ALA A 88 -8.53 4.75 7.94
C ALA A 88 -9.71 5.39 8.69
N PRO A 89 -10.40 6.39 8.11
CA PRO A 89 -11.62 6.93 8.70
C PRO A 89 -12.64 5.82 8.96
N ALA A 90 -13.46 5.93 10.00
CA ALA A 90 -14.46 4.90 10.32
C ALA A 90 -15.41 4.60 9.15
N GLY A 91 -15.70 5.59 8.30
CA GLY A 91 -16.51 5.42 7.08
C GLY A 91 -15.74 4.96 5.85
N GLY A 92 -14.42 4.73 5.94
CA GLY A 92 -13.53 4.61 4.78
C GLY A 92 -13.19 5.97 4.14
N ALA A 93 -12.06 6.06 3.45
CA ALA A 93 -11.60 7.30 2.81
C ALA A 93 -12.48 7.72 1.62
N CYS A 94 -13.12 6.77 0.94
CA CYS A 94 -14.01 6.97 -0.21
C CYS A 94 -15.38 6.32 0.05
N GLY A 95 -15.93 6.54 1.25
CA GLY A 95 -17.23 6.00 1.66
C GLY A 95 -17.21 4.52 2.05
N SER A 96 -18.32 4.03 2.61
CA SER A 96 -18.35 2.68 3.19
C SER A 96 -18.25 1.57 2.14
N GLY A 97 -17.71 0.42 2.52
CA GLY A 97 -17.73 -0.82 1.75
C GLY A 97 -16.39 -1.52 1.75
N TYR A 98 -16.14 -2.34 0.72
CA TYR A 98 -14.92 -3.12 0.64
C TYR A 98 -13.74 -2.31 0.13
N TYR A 99 -12.61 -2.47 0.80
CA TYR A 99 -11.32 -1.88 0.50
C TYR A 99 -10.25 -2.97 0.42
N GLY A 100 -9.11 -2.62 -0.16
CA GLY A 100 -7.87 -3.31 0.16
C GLY A 100 -6.66 -2.50 -0.25
N LEU A 101 -5.50 -2.97 0.18
CA LEU A 101 -4.23 -2.29 0.02
C LEU A 101 -3.34 -3.06 -0.95
N GLY A 102 -2.87 -2.37 -1.98
CA GLY A 102 -1.71 -2.78 -2.76
C GLY A 102 -0.46 -2.11 -2.22
N ASN A 103 0.46 -2.90 -1.67
CA ASN A 103 1.77 -2.41 -1.23
C ASN A 103 2.83 -2.67 -2.31
N TYR A 104 3.53 -1.62 -2.72
CA TYR A 104 4.78 -1.72 -3.46
C TYR A 104 5.98 -1.44 -2.56
N ALA A 105 6.97 -2.33 -2.60
CA ALA A 105 8.17 -2.25 -1.76
C ALA A 105 9.44 -2.41 -2.62
N GLY A 106 10.31 -1.42 -2.57
CA GLY A 106 11.60 -1.43 -3.25
C GLY A 106 12.77 -1.62 -2.30
N MET A 107 13.79 -2.35 -2.74
CA MET A 107 15.10 -2.39 -2.08
C MET A 107 16.21 -2.06 -3.07
N LYS A 108 17.10 -1.16 -2.67
CA LYS A 108 18.29 -0.81 -3.44
C LYS A 108 19.44 -1.76 -3.11
N ASP A 109 20.07 -2.29 -4.14
CA ASP A 109 21.33 -3.02 -4.04
C ASP A 109 22.31 -2.51 -5.12
N GLY A 110 23.45 -1.99 -4.68
CA GLY A 110 24.34 -1.18 -5.51
C GLY A 110 23.61 0.02 -6.15
N ASN A 111 23.54 0.03 -7.49
CA ASN A 111 22.90 1.09 -8.26
C ASN A 111 21.50 0.71 -8.80
N ALA A 112 20.97 -0.47 -8.45
CA ALA A 112 19.72 -0.98 -8.97
C ALA A 112 18.66 -1.09 -7.87
N TRP A 113 17.39 -0.94 -8.27
CA TRP A 113 16.23 -1.17 -7.43
C TRP A 113 15.55 -2.48 -7.80
N TYR A 114 15.15 -3.24 -6.79
CA TYR A 114 14.52 -4.54 -6.93
C TYR A 114 13.19 -4.59 -6.19
N GLY A 115 12.22 -5.31 -6.75
CA GLY A 115 10.92 -5.59 -6.14
C GLY A 115 9.92 -4.42 -6.13
N TRP A 116 10.37 -3.20 -6.47
CA TRP A 116 9.55 -1.99 -6.45
C TRP A 116 8.34 -2.05 -7.39
N ASP A 117 8.41 -2.89 -8.41
CA ASP A 117 7.38 -3.13 -9.43
C ASP A 117 6.49 -4.35 -9.12
N VAL A 118 6.63 -4.95 -7.93
CA VAL A 118 5.82 -6.08 -7.45
C VAL A 118 4.89 -5.62 -6.34
N MET A 119 3.59 -5.85 -6.51
CA MET A 119 2.56 -5.47 -5.53
C MET A 119 2.16 -6.64 -4.65
N MET A 120 2.06 -6.41 -3.33
CA MET A 120 1.37 -7.32 -2.39
C MET A 120 -0.05 -6.84 -2.13
N TRP A 121 -1.03 -7.71 -2.34
CA TRP A 121 -2.43 -7.44 -2.09
C TRP A 121 -2.84 -7.88 -0.68
N SER A 122 -3.56 -7.04 0.06
CA SER A 122 -4.02 -7.35 1.42
C SER A 122 -5.25 -8.27 1.47
N GLY A 123 -5.90 -8.56 0.35
CA GLY A 123 -7.26 -9.09 0.33
C GLY A 123 -8.32 -7.99 0.50
N SER A 124 -9.58 -8.41 0.59
CA SER A 124 -10.76 -7.54 0.68
C SER A 124 -11.22 -7.33 2.13
N HIS A 125 -11.40 -6.07 2.52
CA HIS A 125 -11.65 -5.63 3.90
C HIS A 125 -12.84 -4.68 3.97
N LEU A 126 -13.85 -4.98 4.79
CA LEU A 126 -15.05 -4.14 4.90
C LEU A 126 -14.85 -2.99 5.90
N LEU A 127 -15.06 -1.75 5.46
CA LEU A 127 -14.96 -0.54 6.31
C LEU A 127 -16.26 0.29 6.25
N PRO A 128 -16.89 0.64 7.39
CA PRO A 128 -16.64 0.09 8.72
C PRO A 128 -16.99 -1.40 8.77
N ASP A 129 -16.35 -2.14 9.68
CA ASP A 129 -16.75 -3.53 9.92
C ASP A 129 -18.13 -3.58 10.57
N THR A 130 -19.10 -4.09 9.81
CA THR A 130 -20.47 -4.37 10.27
C THR A 130 -20.71 -5.88 10.26
N SER A 131 -19.79 -6.67 10.82
CA SER A 131 -19.68 -8.15 10.89
C SER A 131 -20.94 -9.03 10.96
N PHE A 132 -22.14 -8.47 11.17
CA PHE A 132 -23.43 -9.19 11.16
C PHE A 132 -24.40 -8.79 10.03
N ALA A 133 -24.10 -7.74 9.25
CA ALA A 133 -24.91 -7.25 8.12
C ALA A 133 -24.05 -6.96 6.88
N ALA A 134 -22.84 -7.52 6.82
CA ALA A 134 -21.92 -7.31 5.71
C ALA A 134 -22.50 -7.81 4.38
N PRO A 135 -22.40 -7.03 3.29
CA PRO A 135 -22.60 -7.58 1.95
C PRO A 135 -21.56 -8.69 1.68
N PRO A 136 -21.78 -9.59 0.70
CA PRO A 136 -20.76 -10.57 0.33
C PRO A 136 -19.44 -9.91 -0.04
N ALA A 137 -18.32 -10.52 0.38
CA ALA A 137 -17.00 -10.04 0.01
C ALA A 137 -16.75 -10.17 -1.50
N PRO A 138 -16.06 -9.21 -2.14
CA PRO A 138 -15.59 -9.35 -3.51
C PRO A 138 -14.72 -10.60 -3.62
N THR A 139 -15.04 -11.44 -4.58
CA THR A 139 -14.25 -12.65 -4.90
C THR A 139 -13.09 -12.35 -5.83
N GLU A 140 -13.14 -11.22 -6.52
CA GLU A 140 -12.13 -10.80 -7.49
C GLU A 140 -11.14 -9.85 -6.83
N ALA A 141 -9.85 -10.03 -7.10
CA ALA A 141 -8.80 -9.08 -6.75
C ALA A 141 -8.67 -8.00 -7.84
N PRO A 142 -7.91 -6.91 -7.60
CA PRO A 142 -7.58 -5.96 -8.65
C PRO A 142 -6.93 -6.61 -9.88
N PRO A 143 -7.14 -6.08 -11.10
CA PRO A 143 -6.55 -6.62 -12.31
C PRO A 143 -5.03 -6.77 -12.19
N GLY A 144 -4.49 -7.92 -12.58
CA GLY A 144 -3.04 -8.20 -12.51
C GLY A 144 -2.59 -8.90 -11.22
N VAL A 145 -3.44 -8.96 -10.19
CA VAL A 145 -3.21 -9.76 -8.98
C VAL A 145 -3.52 -11.24 -9.26
N ASN A 146 -2.61 -12.12 -8.88
CA ASN A 146 -2.76 -13.57 -8.99
C ASN A 146 -3.35 -14.20 -7.71
N ASP A 147 -3.55 -15.51 -7.74
CA ASP A 147 -4.13 -16.29 -6.63
C ASP A 147 -3.26 -16.27 -5.35
N ASP A 148 -1.98 -15.92 -5.47
CA ASP A 148 -1.06 -15.77 -4.33
C ASP A 148 -1.14 -14.36 -3.69
N ASN A 149 -2.11 -13.53 -4.10
CA ASN A 149 -2.24 -12.13 -3.71
C ASN A 149 -1.02 -11.27 -4.10
N VAL A 150 -0.41 -11.60 -5.24
CA VAL A 150 0.75 -10.89 -5.79
C VAL A 150 0.40 -10.33 -7.16
N ALA A 151 0.79 -9.09 -7.44
CA ALA A 151 0.88 -8.61 -8.81
C ALA A 151 2.35 -8.61 -9.26
N PRO A 152 2.75 -9.52 -10.17
CA PRO A 152 4.09 -9.52 -10.73
C PRO A 152 4.44 -8.24 -11.49
N ALA A 153 5.73 -8.01 -11.71
CA ALA A 153 6.21 -6.90 -12.52
C ALA A 153 5.52 -6.85 -13.89
N GLY A 154 4.89 -5.71 -14.19
CA GLY A 154 4.19 -5.46 -15.45
C GLY A 154 2.83 -6.15 -15.61
N SER A 155 2.27 -6.76 -14.55
CA SER A 155 0.92 -7.35 -14.61
C SER A 155 -0.20 -6.35 -14.33
N MET A 156 0.08 -5.31 -13.53
CA MET A 156 -0.89 -4.25 -13.24
C MET A 156 -1.04 -3.32 -14.44
N PRO A 157 -2.24 -2.79 -14.69
CA PRO A 157 -2.41 -1.72 -15.67
C PRO A 157 -1.65 -0.45 -15.25
N ASP A 158 -1.22 0.36 -16.23
CA ASP A 158 -0.51 1.61 -15.96
C ASP A 158 -1.38 2.59 -15.17
N THR A 159 -2.67 2.69 -15.55
CA THR A 159 -3.67 3.55 -14.92
C THR A 159 -4.92 2.77 -14.55
N MET A 160 -5.63 3.23 -13.50
CA MET A 160 -6.95 2.73 -13.12
C MET A 160 -7.91 3.87 -12.79
N PRO A 161 -9.22 3.66 -12.97
CA PRO A 161 -10.24 4.61 -12.56
C PRO A 161 -10.19 4.93 -11.06
N VAL A 162 -10.47 6.19 -10.73
CA VAL A 162 -10.47 6.71 -9.36
C VAL A 162 -11.89 6.71 -8.80
N SER A 163 -12.05 6.47 -7.50
CA SER A 163 -13.34 6.65 -6.82
C SER A 163 -13.52 8.07 -6.30
N ASP A 164 -14.75 8.58 -6.37
CA ASP A 164 -15.20 9.78 -5.67
C ASP A 164 -15.34 9.54 -4.15
N SER A 165 -15.70 10.58 -3.40
CA SER A 165 -15.89 10.52 -1.95
C SER A 165 -16.98 9.54 -1.49
N ASN A 166 -17.82 9.04 -2.40
CA ASN A 166 -18.90 8.09 -2.14
C ASN A 166 -18.58 6.67 -2.63
N GLY A 167 -17.38 6.45 -3.18
CA GLY A 167 -16.94 5.15 -3.66
C GLY A 167 -17.47 4.79 -5.05
N LYS A 168 -17.95 5.78 -5.83
CA LYS A 168 -18.35 5.62 -7.23
C LYS A 168 -17.23 6.06 -8.17
N PRO A 169 -17.19 5.64 -9.44
CA PRO A 169 -16.22 6.17 -10.40
C PRO A 169 -16.30 7.70 -10.49
N ALA A 170 -15.18 8.36 -10.25
CA ALA A 170 -15.05 9.80 -10.46
C ALA A 170 -15.00 10.08 -11.96
N VAL A 171 -15.69 11.12 -12.40
CA VAL A 171 -15.77 11.52 -13.82
C VAL A 171 -15.37 12.98 -14.02
N ASP A 172 -14.78 13.28 -15.17
CA ASP A 172 -14.46 14.63 -15.59
C ASP A 172 -15.71 15.42 -16.01
N ALA A 173 -15.53 16.69 -16.38
CA ALA A 173 -16.64 17.56 -16.82
C ALA A 173 -17.35 17.07 -18.10
N SER A 174 -16.73 16.16 -18.85
CA SER A 174 -17.29 15.55 -20.06
C SER A 174 -17.95 14.19 -19.79
N GLY A 175 -17.88 13.68 -18.55
CA GLY A 175 -18.42 12.39 -18.15
C GLY A 175 -17.47 11.21 -18.37
N ASN A 176 -16.19 11.44 -18.68
CA ASN A 176 -15.20 10.36 -18.80
C ASN A 176 -14.63 9.99 -17.43
N PRO A 177 -14.30 8.71 -17.17
CA PRO A 177 -13.63 8.31 -15.94
C PRO A 177 -12.32 9.07 -15.73
N ILE A 178 -12.10 9.55 -14.51
CA ILE A 178 -10.80 10.06 -14.08
C ILE A 178 -9.95 8.85 -13.71
N GLU A 179 -8.77 8.76 -14.32
CA GLU A 179 -7.80 7.69 -14.03
C GLU A 179 -6.53 8.23 -13.38
N THR A 180 -5.82 7.37 -12.67
CA THR A 180 -4.54 7.69 -12.06
C THR A 180 -3.58 6.50 -12.16
N GLN A 181 -2.28 6.76 -12.13
CA GLN A 181 -1.28 5.68 -12.16
C GLN A 181 -1.44 4.71 -10.98
N VAL A 182 -1.27 3.43 -11.22
CA VAL A 182 -1.35 2.42 -10.16
C VAL A 182 -0.03 2.34 -9.43
N LEU A 183 1.05 2.20 -10.19
CA LEU A 183 2.42 2.12 -9.69
C LEU A 183 3.08 3.51 -9.75
N PRO A 184 3.60 4.06 -8.64
CA PRO A 184 4.47 5.23 -8.73
C PRO A 184 5.71 4.94 -9.58
N GLU A 185 6.21 5.93 -10.33
CA GLU A 185 7.46 5.81 -11.09
C GLU A 185 8.60 5.25 -10.23
N ALA A 186 9.52 4.48 -10.83
CA ALA A 186 10.61 3.84 -10.11
C ALA A 186 11.30 4.78 -9.09
N PRO A 187 11.62 4.29 -7.88
CA PRO A 187 12.19 5.12 -6.82
C PRO A 187 13.58 5.68 -7.21
N THR A 188 13.65 6.87 -7.81
CA THR A 188 14.94 7.49 -8.19
C THR A 188 15.38 8.51 -7.13
N GLY A 189 16.63 8.38 -6.68
CA GLY A 189 17.20 8.98 -5.45
C GLY A 189 17.39 10.50 -5.43
N ALA A 190 16.52 11.28 -6.08
CA ALA A 190 16.50 12.73 -5.99
C ALA A 190 15.09 13.34 -5.85
N LYS A 191 14.01 12.56 -6.02
CA LYS A 191 12.64 12.99 -5.67
C LYS A 191 12.07 12.27 -4.44
N SER A 192 12.76 11.27 -3.92
CA SER A 192 12.48 10.67 -2.63
C SER A 192 13.06 11.55 -1.52
N LEU A 193 12.31 12.57 -1.12
CA LEU A 193 12.70 13.30 0.07
C LEU A 193 12.58 12.33 1.26
N ALA A 194 13.71 11.97 1.85
CA ALA A 194 13.81 11.44 3.21
C ALA A 194 13.20 12.39 4.28
N THR A 195 12.43 13.41 3.88
CA THR A 195 12.07 14.63 4.60
C THR A 195 10.69 15.20 4.26
N ALA A 196 9.79 14.49 3.57
CA ALA A 196 8.43 15.01 3.37
C ALA A 196 7.60 14.85 4.66
N ASN A 197 7.56 15.90 5.51
CA ASN A 197 6.54 16.36 6.49
C ASN A 197 5.64 15.38 7.29
N ALA A 198 5.85 14.08 7.16
CA ALA A 198 5.11 13.02 7.83
C ALA A 198 5.84 12.63 9.12
N PRO A 199 5.12 12.49 10.26
CA PRO A 199 5.70 11.99 11.49
C PRO A 199 6.42 10.65 11.26
N ARG A 200 7.65 10.55 11.78
CA ARG A 200 8.46 9.33 11.73
C ARG A 200 8.69 8.79 13.13
N HIS A 201 8.54 7.48 13.28
CA HIS A 201 8.72 6.77 14.54
C HIS A 201 9.74 5.65 14.36
N PHE A 202 10.73 5.61 15.25
CA PHE A 202 11.79 4.61 15.22
C PHE A 202 11.59 3.64 16.38
N THR A 203 11.57 2.35 16.07
CA THR A 203 11.48 1.29 17.07
C THR A 203 12.56 0.26 16.84
N THR A 204 12.98 -0.42 17.91
CA THR A 204 13.95 -1.51 17.84
C THR A 204 13.22 -2.83 17.95
N ALA A 205 13.37 -3.68 16.94
CA ALA A 205 12.86 -5.04 16.94
C ALA A 205 13.59 -5.91 17.98
N PRO A 206 13.02 -7.06 18.41
CA PRO A 206 13.64 -7.94 19.40
C PRO A 206 15.04 -8.45 19.03
N ASN A 207 15.37 -8.50 17.74
CA ASN A 207 16.68 -8.87 17.21
C ASN A 207 17.68 -7.68 17.16
N GLY A 208 17.31 -6.51 17.70
CA GLY A 208 18.13 -5.31 17.71
C GLY A 208 18.05 -4.46 16.45
N ALA A 209 17.28 -4.87 15.43
CA ALA A 209 17.21 -4.16 14.16
C ALA A 209 16.24 -2.97 14.21
N THR A 210 16.58 -1.89 13.51
CA THR A 210 15.73 -0.69 13.43
C THR A 210 14.54 -0.89 12.51
N ILE A 211 13.36 -0.46 12.97
CA ILE A 211 12.12 -0.31 12.21
C ILE A 211 11.80 1.18 12.17
N GLU A 212 11.66 1.71 10.96
CA GLU A 212 11.21 3.06 10.72
C GLU A 212 9.76 3.04 10.22
N GLU A 213 8.89 3.74 10.93
CA GLU A 213 7.48 3.89 10.59
C GLU A 213 7.17 5.34 10.22
N VAL A 214 6.43 5.53 9.12
CA VAL A 214 5.98 6.84 8.63
C VAL A 214 4.46 6.86 8.60
N GLU A 215 3.88 7.83 9.30
CA GLU A 215 2.43 8.05 9.28
C GLU A 215 2.04 9.02 8.16
N VAL A 216 1.21 8.57 7.23
CA VAL A 216 0.71 9.36 6.10
C VAL A 216 -0.78 9.61 6.25
N VAL A 217 -1.26 10.71 5.66
CA VAL A 217 -2.68 11.05 5.62
C VAL A 217 -3.21 10.73 4.23
N LEU A 218 -4.22 9.85 4.17
CA LEU A 218 -4.90 9.45 2.94
C LEU A 218 -6.41 9.72 3.11
N ASP A 219 -6.91 10.73 2.40
CA ASP A 219 -8.26 11.30 2.52
C ASP A 219 -9.07 11.20 1.21
N GLY A 220 -8.62 10.39 0.25
CA GLY A 220 -9.20 10.25 -1.08
C GLY A 220 -8.61 11.23 -2.11
N LEU A 221 -8.51 10.77 -3.37
CA LEU A 221 -7.94 11.57 -4.47
C LEU A 221 -8.87 12.66 -5.01
N VAL A 222 -10.18 12.45 -4.90
CA VAL A 222 -11.20 13.35 -5.43
C VAL A 222 -12.19 13.67 -4.32
N ARG A 223 -12.32 14.96 -3.99
CA ARG A 223 -13.22 15.49 -2.96
C ARG A 223 -14.40 16.22 -3.59
#